data_AF-A0A975DXA9-F1
#
_entry.id   AF-A0A975DXA9-F1
#
_cell.length_a   1.000
_cell.length_b   1.000
_cell.length_c   1.000
_cell.angle_alpha   90.00
_cell.angle_beta   90.00
_cell.angle_gamma   90.00
#
_symmetry.space_group_name_H-M   'P 1'
#
loop_
_entity.id
_entity.type
_entity.pdbx_description
1 polymer ?
#
loop_
_entity_poly.entity_id
_entity_poly.type
_entity_poly.pdbx_seq_one_letter_code
_entity_poly.pdbx_strand_id
1 'polypeptide(L)'
;MIYEPYMSAIQVLYKAWFRGEKRVRLTIAGSIILVGLAVLIVAVVQPAGLEKKLSETIAGALAATAAILTFGVIAYQNLLEEEARKTKIEKVEESVRENPEKPQLAWDLARTKLESYLDRNLGQVRSIYWLTLFVMVVGFAFILYGLWHAFQTPDRLPVAIVASASGVIISFIGGSLLLIYRSILTQSKDYVQVLERINAVGMAVQVISNIPDSSAALRDQTTAELAKQLLGLYAAPPKLPPAGADA
;
A
#
# COMPACT_ATOMS: atom_id res chain seq x y z
N MET A 1 10.27 11.73 6.82
CA MET A 1 9.58 10.75 5.95
C MET A 1 8.09 10.63 6.34
N ILE A 2 7.34 11.73 6.36
CA ILE A 2 5.94 11.81 6.84
C ILE A 2 5.03 12.26 5.67
N TYR A 3 5.21 11.71 4.45
CA TYR A 3 4.42 12.17 3.30
C TYR A 3 3.83 11.05 2.42
N GLU A 4 4.18 9.78 2.56
CA GLU A 4 3.98 8.76 1.49
C GLU A 4 2.55 8.39 0.99
N PRO A 5 1.41 8.56 1.68
CA PRO A 5 0.07 8.15 1.19
C PRO A 5 -0.80 9.31 0.80
N TYR A 6 -0.62 10.47 1.42
CA TYR A 6 -1.04 11.71 0.76
C TYR A 6 -0.25 11.83 -0.54
N MET A 7 1.05 11.50 -0.52
CA MET A 7 1.80 11.31 -1.75
C MET A 7 1.28 10.14 -2.58
N SER A 8 0.70 9.04 -2.07
CA SER A 8 0.14 8.01 -2.96
C SER A 8 -1.12 8.49 -3.66
N ALA A 9 -2.07 9.12 -2.97
CA ALA A 9 -3.26 9.69 -3.60
C ALA A 9 -2.90 10.85 -4.55
N ILE A 10 -2.01 11.76 -4.11
CA ILE A 10 -1.51 12.87 -4.93
C ILE A 10 -0.66 12.35 -6.09
N GLN A 11 0.15 11.31 -5.92
CA GLN A 11 0.93 10.68 -7.00
C GLN A 11 0.02 9.95 -7.96
N VAL A 12 -1.04 9.28 -7.49
CA VAL A 12 -2.06 8.66 -8.36
C VAL A 12 -2.77 9.74 -9.16
N LEU A 13 -3.20 10.83 -8.52
CA LEU A 13 -3.82 11.97 -9.21
C LEU A 13 -2.85 12.68 -10.17
N TYR A 14 -1.58 12.83 -9.78
CA TYR A 14 -0.52 13.40 -10.62
C TYR A 14 -0.23 12.52 -11.84
N LYS A 15 -0.05 11.21 -11.62
CA LYS A 15 0.14 10.22 -12.68
C LYS A 15 -1.09 10.17 -13.59
N ALA A 16 -2.30 10.22 -13.03
CA ALA A 16 -3.55 10.30 -13.76
C ALA A 16 -3.67 11.60 -14.58
N TRP A 17 -3.17 12.72 -14.07
CA TRP A 17 -3.15 13.99 -14.77
C TRP A 17 -2.21 13.98 -15.98
N PHE A 18 -0.99 13.46 -15.83
CA PHE A 18 0.02 13.46 -16.89
C PHE A 18 -0.11 12.29 -17.88
N ARG A 19 -0.47 11.10 -17.38
CA ARG A 19 -0.53 9.86 -18.18
C ARG A 19 -1.95 9.37 -18.45
N GLY A 20 -2.95 9.86 -17.71
CA GLY A 20 -4.34 9.43 -17.90
C GLY A 20 -4.97 10.02 -19.17
N GLU A 21 -6.05 9.38 -19.60
CA GLU A 21 -6.85 9.79 -20.75
C GLU A 21 -7.49 11.17 -20.54
N LYS A 22 -7.89 11.81 -21.65
CA LYS A 22 -8.54 13.14 -21.64
C LYS A 22 -9.74 13.21 -20.68
N ARG A 23 -10.51 12.12 -20.57
CA ARG A 23 -11.68 12.01 -19.66
C ARG A 23 -11.27 12.07 -18.19
N VAL A 24 -10.19 11.37 -17.81
CA VAL A 24 -9.67 11.36 -16.42
C VAL A 24 -9.14 12.75 -16.02
N ARG A 25 -8.49 13.45 -16.94
CA ARG A 25 -8.01 14.82 -16.68
C ARG A 25 -9.18 15.78 -16.47
N LEU A 26 -10.23 15.65 -17.27
CA LEU A 26 -11.44 16.47 -17.13
C LEU A 26 -12.15 16.23 -15.80
N THR A 27 -12.23 14.98 -15.31
CA THR A 27 -12.83 14.70 -14.00
C THR A 27 -11.98 15.23 -12.85
N ILE A 28 -10.64 15.17 -12.93
CA ILE A 28 -9.75 15.79 -11.94
C ILE A 28 -9.89 17.32 -11.94
N ALA A 29 -9.90 17.95 -13.12
CA ALA A 29 -10.08 19.40 -13.21
C ALA A 29 -11.45 19.83 -12.66
N GLY A 30 -12.49 19.06 -12.98
CA GLY A 30 -13.83 19.25 -12.45
C GLY A 30 -13.89 19.14 -10.92
N SER A 31 -13.24 18.14 -10.31
CA SER A 31 -13.23 18.00 -8.85
C SER A 31 -12.49 19.17 -8.18
N ILE A 32 -11.37 19.63 -8.74
CA ILE A 32 -10.63 20.80 -8.23
C ILE A 32 -11.50 22.07 -8.31
N ILE A 33 -12.20 22.29 -9.43
CA ILE A 33 -13.09 23.44 -9.59
C ILE A 33 -14.24 23.39 -8.58
N LEU A 34 -14.85 22.22 -8.35
CA LEU A 34 -15.92 22.04 -7.36
C LEU A 34 -15.44 22.34 -5.94
N VAL A 35 -14.24 21.91 -5.56
CA VAL A 35 -13.63 22.25 -4.26
C VAL A 35 -13.38 23.76 -4.17
N GLY A 36 -12.83 24.36 -5.23
CA GLY A 36 -12.59 25.81 -5.30
C GLY A 36 -13.89 26.62 -5.13
N LEU A 37 -14.97 26.20 -5.79
CA LEU A 37 -16.29 26.81 -5.65
C LEU A 37 -16.86 26.64 -4.24
N ALA A 38 -16.73 25.46 -3.64
CA ALA A 38 -17.19 25.22 -2.27
C ALA A 38 -16.47 26.13 -1.27
N VAL A 39 -15.15 26.28 -1.40
CA VAL A 39 -14.34 27.18 -0.55
C VAL A 39 -14.74 28.64 -0.77
N LEU A 40 -14.92 29.05 -2.03
CA LEU A 40 -15.29 30.43 -2.38
C LEU A 40 -16.68 30.80 -1.85
N ILE A 41 -17.65 29.88 -1.93
CA ILE A 41 -18.98 30.06 -1.34
C ILE A 41 -18.85 30.31 0.17
N VAL A 42 -18.11 29.48 0.89
CA VAL A 42 -17.93 29.66 2.35
C VAL A 42 -17.21 30.99 2.66
N ALA A 43 -16.16 31.33 1.93
CA ALA A 43 -15.34 32.51 2.18
C ALA A 43 -16.05 33.84 1.84
N VAL A 44 -16.89 33.86 0.80
CA VAL A 44 -17.59 35.08 0.35
C VAL A 44 -18.95 35.24 1.04
N VAL A 45 -19.64 34.15 1.35
CA VAL A 45 -20.99 34.21 1.94
C VAL A 45 -20.97 34.55 3.44
N GLN A 46 -19.96 34.07 4.20
CA GLN A 46 -19.85 34.43 5.62
C GLN A 46 -19.80 35.95 5.90
N PRO A 47 -19.05 36.77 5.15
CA PRO A 47 -19.09 38.23 5.32
C PRO A 47 -20.27 38.93 4.64
N ALA A 48 -20.95 38.29 3.68
CA ALA A 48 -22.00 38.92 2.87
C ALA A 48 -23.43 38.84 3.46
N GLY A 49 -23.65 38.18 4.60
CA GLY A 49 -24.94 38.15 5.29
C GLY A 49 -26.05 37.32 4.59
N LEU A 50 -25.68 36.54 3.58
CA LEU A 50 -26.57 35.57 2.90
C LEU A 50 -26.97 34.42 3.86
N GLU A 51 -28.05 33.69 3.55
CA GLU A 51 -28.55 32.59 4.38
C GLU A 51 -27.46 31.52 4.61
N LYS A 52 -26.84 31.57 5.79
CA LYS A 52 -25.75 30.70 6.21
C LYS A 52 -26.06 29.22 5.98
N LYS A 53 -27.28 28.80 6.32
CA LYS A 53 -27.74 27.40 6.19
C LYS A 53 -27.79 26.91 4.73
N LEU A 54 -28.24 27.75 3.80
CA LEU A 54 -28.30 27.40 2.38
C LEU A 54 -26.89 27.30 1.79
N SER A 55 -26.02 28.25 2.12
CA SER A 55 -24.63 28.27 1.65
C SER A 55 -23.80 27.08 2.14
N GLU A 56 -23.95 26.70 3.42
CA GLU A 56 -23.30 25.53 4.01
C GLU A 56 -23.79 24.23 3.35
N THR A 57 -25.08 24.14 3.04
CA THR A 57 -25.66 22.97 2.36
C THR A 57 -25.12 22.81 0.94
N ILE A 58 -25.05 23.91 0.18
CA ILE A 58 -24.53 23.90 -1.20
C ILE A 58 -23.04 23.59 -1.21
N ALA A 59 -22.25 24.24 -0.34
CA ALA A 59 -20.82 23.98 -0.21
C ALA A 59 -20.55 22.52 0.20
N GLY A 60 -21.33 21.99 1.14
CA GLY A 60 -21.27 20.58 1.56
C GLY A 60 -21.58 19.62 0.42
N ALA A 61 -22.62 19.88 -0.38
CA ALA A 61 -22.96 19.06 -1.54
C ALA A 61 -21.86 19.09 -2.62
N LEU A 62 -21.29 20.26 -2.91
CA LEU A 62 -20.18 20.40 -3.86
C LEU A 62 -18.91 19.67 -3.39
N ALA A 63 -18.56 19.79 -2.11
CA ALA A 63 -17.43 19.09 -1.52
C ALA A 63 -17.63 17.57 -1.55
N ALA A 64 -18.83 17.08 -1.23
CA ALA A 64 -19.17 15.66 -1.30
C ALA A 64 -19.08 15.12 -2.74
N THR A 65 -19.58 15.89 -3.71
CA THR A 65 -19.49 15.53 -5.15
C THR A 65 -18.04 15.46 -5.61
N ALA A 66 -17.21 16.42 -5.22
CA ALA A 66 -15.79 16.43 -5.54
C ALA A 66 -15.04 15.25 -4.90
N ALA A 67 -15.39 14.87 -3.67
CA ALA A 67 -14.82 13.71 -2.99
C ALA A 67 -15.16 12.40 -3.73
N ILE A 68 -16.43 12.23 -4.15
CA ILE A 68 -16.87 11.07 -4.93
C ILE A 68 -16.13 10.98 -6.26
N LEU A 69 -16.00 12.09 -6.99
CA LEU A 69 -15.28 12.12 -8.27
C LEU A 69 -13.80 11.77 -8.08
N THR A 70 -13.17 12.33 -7.05
CA THR A 70 -11.75 12.07 -6.74
C THR A 70 -11.54 10.61 -6.36
N PHE A 71 -12.43 10.03 -5.55
CA PHE A 71 -12.39 8.63 -5.17
C PHE A 71 -12.61 7.71 -6.39
N GLY A 72 -13.54 8.06 -7.27
CA GLY A 72 -13.77 7.34 -8.52
C GLY A 72 -12.56 7.33 -9.44
N VAL A 73 -11.83 8.46 -9.54
CA VAL A 73 -10.57 8.53 -10.30
C VAL A 73 -9.50 7.63 -9.69
N ILE A 74 -9.34 7.66 -8.37
CA ILE A 74 -8.36 6.81 -7.67
C ILE A 74 -8.69 5.33 -7.89
N ALA A 75 -9.96 4.94 -7.73
CA ALA A 75 -10.41 3.57 -7.96
C ALA A 75 -10.16 3.12 -9.40
N TYR A 76 -10.48 3.98 -10.38
CA TYR A 76 -10.25 3.68 -11.79
C TYR A 76 -8.77 3.48 -12.12
N GLN A 77 -7.89 4.33 -11.58
CA GLN A 77 -6.44 4.18 -11.78
C GLN A 77 -5.90 2.89 -11.15
N ASN A 78 -6.37 2.54 -9.94
CA ASN A 78 -5.97 1.30 -9.29
C ASN A 78 -6.38 0.07 -10.11
N LEU A 79 -7.56 0.10 -10.74
CA LEU A 79 -8.01 -0.97 -11.64
C LEU A 79 -7.11 -1.09 -12.88
N LEU A 80 -6.76 0.04 -13.52
CA LEU A 80 -5.84 0.04 -14.66
C LEU A 80 -4.46 -0.51 -14.29
N GLU A 81 -3.94 -0.16 -13.12
CA GLU A 81 -2.66 -0.68 -12.64
C GLU A 81 -2.72 -2.17 -12.29
N GLU A 82 -3.85 -2.65 -11.79
CA GLU A 82 -4.07 -4.07 -11.54
C GLU A 82 -4.11 -4.86 -12.86
N GLU A 83 -4.82 -4.34 -13.86
CA GLU A 83 -4.94 -4.94 -15.19
C GLU A 83 -3.57 -4.99 -15.89
N ALA A 84 -2.83 -3.87 -15.91
CA ALA A 84 -1.48 -3.84 -16.48
C ALA A 84 -0.52 -4.85 -15.83
N ARG A 85 -0.66 -5.08 -14.52
CA ARG A 85 0.13 -6.05 -13.77
C ARG A 85 -0.26 -7.49 -14.09
N LYS A 86 -1.57 -7.77 -14.21
CA LYS A 86 -2.09 -9.07 -14.67
C LYS A 86 -1.58 -9.40 -16.06
N THR A 87 -1.71 -8.46 -17.00
CA THR A 87 -1.19 -8.64 -18.37
C THR A 87 0.32 -8.90 -18.39
N LYS A 88 1.11 -8.25 -17.53
CA LYS A 88 2.55 -8.54 -17.42
C LYS A 88 2.80 -9.98 -16.96
N ILE A 89 2.06 -10.47 -15.97
CA ILE A 89 2.18 -11.85 -15.48
C ILE A 89 1.71 -12.85 -16.55
N GLU A 90 0.59 -12.58 -17.21
CA GLU A 90 0.04 -13.42 -18.28
C GLU A 90 1.01 -13.57 -19.45
N LYS A 91 1.69 -12.49 -19.87
CA LYS A 91 2.71 -12.56 -20.93
C LYS A 91 3.90 -13.46 -20.56
N VAL A 92 4.36 -13.38 -19.31
CA VAL A 92 5.45 -14.24 -18.83
C VAL A 92 4.95 -15.69 -18.71
N GLU A 93 3.71 -15.89 -18.27
CA GLU A 93 3.08 -17.21 -18.18
C GLU A 93 2.87 -17.86 -19.55
N GLU A 94 2.46 -17.10 -20.56
CA GLU A 94 2.36 -17.53 -21.95
C GLU A 94 3.74 -17.92 -22.50
N SER A 95 4.77 -17.11 -22.22
CA SER A 95 6.15 -17.42 -22.63
C SER A 95 6.63 -18.77 -22.05
N VAL A 96 6.28 -19.06 -20.79
CA VAL A 96 6.56 -20.36 -20.15
C VAL A 96 5.77 -21.49 -20.80
N ARG A 97 4.49 -21.26 -21.13
CA ARG A 97 3.64 -22.27 -21.78
C ARG A 97 4.12 -22.63 -23.18
N GLU A 98 4.63 -21.65 -23.91
CA GLU A 98 5.18 -21.84 -25.27
C GLU A 98 6.55 -22.54 -25.26
N ASN A 99 7.34 -22.37 -24.20
CA ASN A 99 8.70 -22.92 -24.10
C ASN A 99 8.93 -23.57 -22.72
N PRO A 100 8.20 -24.65 -22.38
CA PRO A 100 8.28 -25.28 -21.05
C PRO A 100 9.66 -25.87 -20.74
N GLU A 101 10.47 -26.13 -21.77
CA GLU A 101 11.82 -26.67 -21.67
C GLU A 101 12.87 -25.65 -21.21
N LYS A 102 12.53 -24.35 -21.14
CA LYS A 102 13.45 -23.27 -20.73
C LYS A 102 13.29 -22.94 -19.24
N PRO A 103 14.22 -23.37 -18.36
CA PRO A 103 14.09 -23.14 -16.92
C PRO A 103 14.13 -21.65 -16.53
N GLN A 104 14.77 -20.82 -17.35
CA GLN A 104 14.85 -19.37 -17.17
C GLN A 104 13.47 -18.70 -17.18
N LEU A 105 12.55 -19.16 -18.04
CA LEU A 105 11.21 -18.58 -18.13
C LEU A 105 10.36 -18.96 -16.90
N ALA A 106 10.48 -20.21 -16.43
CA ALA A 106 9.79 -20.64 -15.21
C ALA A 106 10.28 -19.84 -13.98
N TRP A 107 11.58 -19.55 -13.94
CA TRP A 107 12.18 -18.68 -12.95
C TRP A 107 11.67 -17.24 -13.05
N ASP A 108 11.63 -16.64 -14.25
CA ASP A 108 11.12 -15.29 -14.48
C ASP A 108 9.66 -15.16 -14.04
N LEU A 109 8.84 -16.18 -14.29
CA LEU A 109 7.46 -16.25 -13.84
C LEU A 109 7.35 -16.27 -12.31
N ALA A 110 8.12 -17.14 -11.66
CA ALA A 110 8.14 -17.26 -10.21
C ALA A 110 8.59 -15.95 -9.54
N ARG A 111 9.66 -15.35 -10.06
CA ARG A 111 10.17 -14.05 -9.62
C ARG A 111 9.13 -12.95 -9.80
N THR A 112 8.54 -12.83 -10.99
CA THR A 112 7.55 -11.77 -11.30
C THR A 112 6.30 -11.89 -10.42
N LYS A 113 5.80 -13.11 -10.19
CA LYS A 113 4.69 -13.35 -9.27
C LYS A 113 5.07 -12.92 -7.85
N LEU A 114 6.24 -13.35 -7.36
CA LEU A 114 6.69 -13.04 -6.01
C LEU A 114 6.93 -11.54 -5.78
N GLU A 115 7.60 -10.84 -6.71
CA GLU A 115 7.77 -9.39 -6.69
C GLU A 115 6.41 -8.68 -6.62
N SER A 116 5.44 -9.11 -7.44
CA SER A 116 4.09 -8.56 -7.42
C SER A 116 3.38 -8.78 -6.07
N TYR A 117 3.54 -9.94 -5.43
CA TYR A 117 2.99 -10.20 -4.10
C TYR A 117 3.68 -9.34 -3.03
N LEU A 118 5.01 -9.24 -3.07
CA LEU A 118 5.79 -8.43 -2.15
C LEU A 118 5.41 -6.95 -2.25
N ASP A 119 5.32 -6.40 -3.47
CA ASP A 119 4.93 -5.01 -3.71
C ASP A 119 3.52 -4.72 -3.19
N ARG A 120 2.58 -5.64 -3.40
CA ARG A 120 1.22 -5.53 -2.83
C ARG A 120 1.25 -5.53 -1.31
N ASN A 121 2.05 -6.42 -0.72
CA ASN A 121 2.16 -6.51 0.73
C ASN A 121 2.77 -5.23 1.33
N LEU A 122 3.87 -4.73 0.76
CA LEU A 122 4.50 -3.48 1.18
C LEU A 122 3.54 -2.28 1.04
N GLY A 123 2.75 -2.25 -0.04
CA GLY A 123 1.68 -1.26 -0.22
C GLY A 123 0.61 -1.31 0.89
N GLN A 124 0.23 -2.52 1.33
CA GLN A 124 -0.68 -2.72 2.47
C GLN A 124 -0.05 -2.25 3.79
N VAL A 125 1.21 -2.60 4.08
CA VAL A 125 1.95 -2.11 5.27
C VAL A 125 1.88 -0.60 5.34
N ARG A 126 2.27 0.06 4.25
CA ARG A 126 2.28 1.52 4.16
C ARG A 126 0.89 2.10 4.41
N SER A 127 -0.14 1.53 3.82
CA SER A 127 -1.52 2.01 3.99
C SER A 127 -1.99 1.89 5.45
N ILE A 128 -1.70 0.76 6.12
CA ILE A 128 -2.07 0.54 7.53
C ILE A 128 -1.33 1.51 8.46
N TYR A 129 -0.03 1.68 8.25
CA TYR A 129 0.76 2.64 9.02
C TYR A 129 0.14 4.04 8.97
N TRP A 130 -0.32 4.45 7.80
CA TRP A 130 -0.88 5.77 7.61
C TRP A 130 -2.32 5.94 8.06
N LEU A 131 -3.15 4.91 7.92
CA LEU A 131 -4.45 4.87 8.59
C LEU A 131 -4.27 5.02 10.11
N THR A 132 -3.29 4.32 10.68
CA THR A 132 -2.96 4.40 12.11
C THR A 132 -2.56 5.81 12.52
N LEU A 133 -1.66 6.43 11.76
CA LEU A 133 -1.23 7.81 12.01
C LEU A 133 -2.40 8.79 11.92
N PHE A 134 -3.27 8.64 10.91
CA PHE A 134 -4.46 9.46 10.75
C PHE A 134 -5.42 9.32 11.94
N VAL A 135 -5.76 8.10 12.32
CA VAL A 135 -6.64 7.82 13.47
C VAL A 135 -6.04 8.38 14.75
N MET A 136 -4.73 8.30 14.94
CA MET A 136 -4.04 8.87 16.10
C MET A 136 -4.13 10.41 16.13
N VAL A 137 -3.92 11.08 14.99
CA VAL A 137 -4.03 12.54 14.88
C VAL A 137 -5.47 13.01 15.10
N VAL A 138 -6.45 12.33 14.50
CA VAL A 138 -7.88 12.64 14.68
C VAL A 138 -8.31 12.38 16.13
N GLY A 139 -7.90 11.27 16.71
CA GLY A 139 -8.16 10.94 18.12
C GLY A 139 -7.58 12.00 19.06
N PHE A 140 -6.35 12.45 18.79
CA PHE A 140 -5.72 13.52 19.55
C PHE A 140 -6.45 14.87 19.37
N ALA A 141 -6.89 15.21 18.15
CA ALA A 141 -7.68 16.41 17.91
C ALA A 141 -9.03 16.39 18.66
N PHE A 142 -9.69 15.23 18.74
CA PHE A 142 -10.91 15.09 19.54
C PHE A 142 -10.65 15.24 21.03
N ILE A 143 -9.53 14.73 21.56
CA ILE A 143 -9.13 14.98 22.96
C ILE A 143 -8.95 16.48 23.20
N LEU A 144 -8.22 17.18 22.34
CA LEU A 144 -8.00 18.62 22.48
C LEU A 144 -9.31 19.41 22.45
N TYR A 145 -10.20 19.07 21.51
CA TYR A 145 -11.52 19.68 21.41
C TYR A 145 -12.38 19.40 22.66
N GLY A 146 -12.38 18.15 23.15
CA GLY A 146 -13.09 17.75 24.36
C GLY A 146 -12.58 18.48 25.61
N LEU A 147 -11.25 18.62 25.75
CA LEU A 147 -10.63 19.40 26.82
C LEU A 147 -11.02 20.88 26.74
N TRP A 148 -10.91 21.49 25.56
CA TRP A 148 -11.28 22.88 25.33
C TRP A 148 -12.74 23.16 25.68
N HIS A 149 -13.66 22.24 25.34
CA HIS A 149 -15.07 22.35 25.68
C HIS A 149 -15.32 22.11 27.18
N ALA A 150 -14.63 21.17 27.80
CA ALA A 150 -14.77 20.88 29.23
C ALA A 150 -14.28 22.05 30.11
N PHE A 151 -13.25 22.78 29.68
CA PHE A 151 -12.81 24.01 30.35
C PHE A 151 -13.85 25.14 30.33
N GLN A 152 -14.70 25.19 29.29
CA GLN A 152 -15.77 26.19 29.19
C GLN A 152 -17.02 25.81 29.99
N THR A 153 -17.21 24.52 30.30
CA THR A 153 -18.40 24.04 31.02
C THR A 153 -18.02 23.04 32.14
N PRO A 154 -17.36 23.49 33.22
CA PRO A 154 -16.79 22.59 34.24
C PRO A 154 -17.82 21.71 34.96
N ASP A 155 -19.07 22.17 35.09
CA ASP A 155 -20.11 21.52 35.89
C ASP A 155 -20.73 20.27 35.23
N ARG A 156 -20.49 20.02 33.94
CA ARG A 156 -21.18 18.95 33.20
C ARG A 156 -20.38 17.66 33.02
N LEU A 157 -19.06 17.73 32.92
CA LEU A 157 -18.21 16.56 32.67
C LEU A 157 -16.81 16.79 33.24
N PRO A 158 -16.37 16.01 34.23
CA PRO A 158 -15.02 16.09 34.74
C PRO A 158 -13.99 15.82 33.63
N VAL A 159 -13.10 16.78 33.40
CA VAL A 159 -12.00 16.69 32.41
C VAL A 159 -11.21 15.38 32.57
N ALA A 160 -11.05 14.93 33.81
CA ALA A 160 -10.35 13.69 34.16
C ALA A 160 -10.98 12.44 33.51
N ILE A 161 -12.32 12.36 33.42
CA ILE A 161 -13.02 11.19 32.84
C ILE A 161 -12.80 11.16 31.33
N VAL A 162 -12.96 12.32 30.66
CA VAL A 162 -12.76 12.45 29.20
C VAL A 162 -11.32 12.09 28.84
N ALA A 163 -10.35 12.69 29.53
CA ALA A 163 -8.93 12.43 29.27
C ALA A 163 -8.55 10.95 29.51
N SER A 164 -9.01 10.35 30.60
CA SER A 164 -8.69 8.96 30.95
C SER A 164 -9.35 7.97 29.97
N ALA A 165 -10.63 8.14 29.65
CA ALA A 165 -11.34 7.27 28.71
C ALA A 165 -10.74 7.35 27.30
N SER A 166 -10.43 8.55 26.81
CA SER A 166 -9.79 8.71 25.51
C SER A 166 -8.37 8.15 25.49
N GLY A 167 -7.59 8.32 26.57
CA GLY A 167 -6.24 7.76 26.68
C GLY A 167 -6.20 6.24 26.59
N VAL A 168 -7.14 5.55 27.24
CA VAL A 168 -7.26 4.08 27.17
C VAL A 168 -7.61 3.64 25.74
N ILE A 169 -8.59 4.28 25.10
CA ILE A 169 -9.02 3.95 23.73
C ILE A 169 -7.88 4.15 22.73
N ILE A 170 -7.17 5.28 22.80
CA ILE A 170 -6.04 5.56 21.90
C ILE A 170 -4.91 4.56 22.13
N SER A 171 -4.59 4.24 23.38
CA SER A 171 -3.54 3.27 23.70
C SER A 171 -3.87 1.88 23.18
N PHE A 172 -5.13 1.46 23.29
CA PHE A 172 -5.61 0.19 22.74
C PHE A 172 -5.48 0.14 21.22
N ILE A 173 -6.01 1.16 20.53
CA ILE A 173 -5.96 1.25 19.06
C ILE A 173 -4.51 1.30 18.57
N GLY A 174 -3.67 2.13 19.19
CA GLY A 174 -2.25 2.25 18.85
C GLY A 174 -1.50 0.95 19.03
N GLY A 175 -1.75 0.23 20.13
CA GLY A 175 -1.15 -1.09 20.39
C GLY A 175 -1.57 -2.15 19.37
N SER A 176 -2.87 -2.27 19.07
CA SER A 176 -3.36 -3.24 18.07
C SER A 176 -2.78 -2.98 16.68
N LEU A 177 -2.67 -1.72 16.28
CA LEU A 177 -2.12 -1.36 14.97
C LEU A 177 -0.61 -1.60 14.89
N LEU A 178 0.13 -1.41 15.99
CA LEU A 178 1.55 -1.76 16.08
C LEU A 178 1.78 -3.27 15.89
N LEU A 179 0.91 -4.11 16.47
CA LEU A 179 0.99 -5.57 16.29
C LEU A 179 0.78 -5.97 14.83
N ILE A 180 -0.25 -5.41 14.18
CA ILE A 180 -0.52 -5.64 12.76
C ILE A 180 0.69 -5.19 11.92
N TYR A 181 1.21 -3.99 12.17
CA TYR A 181 2.40 -3.47 11.49
C TYR A 181 3.60 -4.42 11.59
N ARG A 182 3.91 -4.92 12.80
CA ARG A 182 5.00 -5.87 13.04
C ARG A 182 4.79 -7.18 12.29
N SER A 183 3.57 -7.70 12.27
CA SER A 183 3.23 -8.94 11.53
C SER A 183 3.51 -8.80 10.04
N ILE A 184 3.03 -7.72 9.42
CA ILE A 184 3.18 -7.54 7.97
C ILE A 184 4.64 -7.23 7.59
N LEU A 185 5.38 -6.48 8.43
CA LEU A 185 6.83 -6.31 8.24
C LEU A 185 7.58 -7.64 8.28
N THR A 186 7.22 -8.52 9.21
CA THR A 186 7.84 -9.84 9.33
C THR A 186 7.54 -10.67 8.10
N GLN A 187 6.29 -10.69 7.62
CA GLN A 187 5.91 -11.37 6.38
C GLN A 187 6.69 -10.81 5.17
N SER A 188 6.84 -9.48 5.08
CA SER A 188 7.59 -8.83 4.00
C SER A 188 9.06 -9.24 3.99
N LYS A 189 9.67 -9.38 5.17
CA LYS A 189 11.05 -9.88 5.31
C LYS A 189 11.18 -11.30 4.77
N ASP A 190 10.25 -12.19 5.08
CA ASP A 190 10.27 -13.57 4.60
C ASP A 190 10.16 -13.62 3.07
N TYR A 191 9.29 -12.80 2.48
CA TYR A 191 9.19 -12.69 1.01
C TYR A 191 10.47 -12.16 0.37
N VAL A 192 11.12 -11.15 0.94
CA VAL A 192 12.41 -10.65 0.46
C VAL A 192 13.49 -11.74 0.50
N GLN A 193 13.52 -12.54 1.57
CA GLN A 193 14.47 -13.66 1.67
C GLN A 193 14.22 -14.73 0.62
N VAL A 194 12.95 -15.06 0.32
CA VAL A 194 12.61 -15.99 -0.76
C VAL A 194 13.01 -15.40 -2.12
N LEU A 195 12.77 -14.09 -2.34
CA LEU A 195 13.14 -13.40 -3.57
C LEU A 195 14.66 -13.40 -3.78
N GLU A 196 15.44 -13.13 -2.73
CA GLU A 196 16.90 -13.19 -2.77
C GLU A 196 17.40 -14.59 -3.16
N ARG A 197 16.81 -15.64 -2.57
CA ARG A 197 17.14 -17.03 -2.91
C ARG A 197 16.80 -17.36 -4.36
N ILE A 198 15.60 -17.00 -4.83
CA ILE A 198 15.20 -17.19 -6.23
C ILE A 198 16.20 -16.47 -7.14
N ASN A 199 16.58 -15.24 -6.82
CA ASN A 199 17.56 -14.49 -7.62
C ASN A 199 18.94 -15.17 -7.67
N ALA A 200 19.43 -15.69 -6.53
CA ALA A 200 20.67 -16.47 -6.48
C ALA A 200 20.61 -17.73 -7.36
N VAL A 201 19.49 -18.46 -7.31
CA VAL A 201 19.28 -19.63 -8.18
C VAL A 201 19.22 -19.24 -9.66
N GLY A 202 18.55 -18.14 -10.00
CA GLY A 202 18.51 -17.62 -11.37
C GLY A 202 19.89 -17.29 -11.92
N MET A 203 20.71 -16.58 -11.13
CA MET A 203 22.10 -16.28 -11.49
C MET A 203 22.92 -17.57 -11.67
N ALA A 204 22.74 -18.58 -10.81
CA ALA A 204 23.44 -19.86 -10.95
C ALA A 204 23.05 -20.61 -12.24
N VAL A 205 21.76 -20.66 -12.57
CA VAL A 205 21.26 -21.27 -13.82
C VAL A 205 21.79 -20.51 -15.05
N GLN A 206 21.84 -19.18 -15.01
CA GLN A 206 22.39 -18.37 -16.10
C GLN A 206 23.89 -18.60 -16.30
N VAL A 207 24.66 -18.69 -15.22
CA VAL A 207 26.10 -19.03 -15.28
C VAL A 207 26.31 -20.41 -15.89
N ILE A 208 25.54 -21.42 -15.46
CA ILE A 208 25.60 -22.78 -16.04
C ILE A 208 25.26 -22.77 -17.53
N SER A 209 24.23 -22.00 -17.93
CA SER A 209 23.79 -21.89 -19.32
C SER A 209 24.83 -21.25 -20.24
N ASN A 210 25.74 -20.45 -19.67
CA ASN A 210 26.81 -19.77 -20.41
C ASN A 210 28.12 -20.58 -20.48
N ILE A 211 28.19 -21.77 -19.87
CA ILE A 211 29.37 -22.64 -19.97
C ILE A 211 29.43 -23.20 -21.41
N PRO A 212 30.55 -23.00 -22.15
CA PRO A 212 30.67 -23.46 -23.53
C PRO A 212 30.52 -24.98 -23.65
N ASP A 213 29.97 -25.45 -24.77
CA ASP A 213 29.79 -26.89 -25.03
C ASP A 213 31.12 -27.67 -25.08
N SER A 214 32.24 -26.98 -25.37
CA SER A 214 33.60 -27.56 -25.27
C SER A 214 33.96 -28.01 -23.85
N SER A 215 33.19 -27.58 -22.85
CA SER A 215 33.37 -27.91 -21.43
C SER A 215 32.12 -28.60 -20.85
N ALA A 216 31.47 -29.47 -21.64
CA ALA A 216 30.26 -30.20 -21.25
C ALA A 216 30.39 -30.91 -19.88
N ALA A 217 31.53 -31.56 -19.61
CA ALA A 217 31.77 -32.23 -18.32
C ALA A 217 31.72 -31.26 -17.12
N LEU A 218 32.24 -30.04 -17.27
CA LEU A 218 32.18 -29.00 -16.24
C LEU A 218 30.74 -28.51 -16.04
N ARG A 219 29.99 -28.33 -17.13
CA ARG A 219 28.57 -27.95 -17.09
C ARG A 219 27.73 -28.99 -16.35
N ASP A 220 27.89 -30.26 -16.69
CA ASP A 220 27.13 -31.35 -16.07
C ASP A 220 27.48 -31.52 -14.60
N GLN A 221 28.77 -31.43 -14.25
CA GLN A 221 29.23 -31.46 -12.86
C GLN A 221 28.65 -30.29 -12.05
N THR A 222 28.69 -29.07 -12.59
CA THR A 222 28.16 -27.87 -11.92
C THR A 222 26.64 -27.93 -11.76
N THR A 223 25.94 -28.47 -12.77
CA THR A 223 24.49 -28.68 -12.74
C THR A 223 24.10 -29.69 -11.65
N ALA A 224 24.83 -30.81 -11.56
CA ALA A 224 24.60 -31.82 -10.53
C ALA A 224 24.89 -31.27 -9.13
N GLU A 225 25.94 -30.47 -8.97
CA GLU A 225 26.28 -29.84 -7.69
C GLU A 225 25.22 -28.82 -7.26
N LEU A 226 24.75 -27.97 -8.17
CA LEU A 226 23.65 -27.04 -7.91
C LEU A 226 22.38 -27.78 -7.50
N ALA A 227 22.02 -28.87 -8.22
CA ALA A 227 20.86 -29.68 -7.87
C ALA A 227 20.96 -30.28 -6.46
N LYS A 228 22.15 -30.77 -6.06
CA LYS A 228 22.39 -31.26 -4.69
C LYS A 228 22.25 -30.17 -3.65
N GLN A 229 22.80 -28.98 -3.89
CA GLN A 229 22.68 -27.86 -2.95
C GLN A 229 21.24 -27.37 -2.81
N LEU A 230 20.49 -27.31 -3.91
CA LEU A 230 19.05 -26.99 -3.88
C LEU A 230 18.27 -28.04 -3.08
N LEU A 231 18.45 -29.33 -3.35
CA LEU A 231 17.81 -30.39 -2.58
C LEU A 231 18.18 -30.30 -1.09
N GLY A 232 19.43 -29.99 -0.76
CA GLY A 232 19.88 -29.76 0.62
C GLY A 232 19.18 -28.59 1.31
N LEU A 233 18.94 -27.48 0.59
CA LEU A 233 18.22 -26.31 1.11
C LEU A 233 16.74 -26.61 1.40
N TYR A 234 16.10 -27.49 0.61
CA TYR A 234 14.68 -27.84 0.76
C TYR A 234 14.44 -29.11 1.61
N ALA A 235 15.45 -29.94 1.85
CA ALA A 235 15.36 -31.12 2.71
C ALA A 235 15.43 -30.78 4.22
N ALA A 236 15.92 -29.59 4.58
CA ALA A 236 15.87 -29.12 5.96
C ALA A 236 14.43 -28.78 6.35
N PRO A 237 13.87 -29.34 7.44
CA PRO A 237 12.51 -29.02 7.88
C PRO A 237 12.39 -27.51 8.15
N PRO A 238 11.22 -26.90 7.85
CA PRO A 238 11.02 -25.48 8.11
C PRO A 238 11.31 -25.22 9.59
N LYS A 239 12.20 -24.25 9.87
CA LYS A 239 12.38 -23.74 11.23
C LYS A 239 11.05 -23.14 11.67
N LEU A 240 10.24 -23.94 12.34
CA LEU A 240 9.06 -23.45 13.06
C LEU A 240 9.55 -22.34 13.99
N PRO A 241 8.89 -21.17 14.02
CA PRO A 241 9.19 -20.17 15.02
C PRO A 241 9.09 -20.82 16.42
N PRO A 242 9.95 -20.43 17.38
CA PRO A 242 9.92 -21.01 18.71
C PRO A 242 8.49 -20.89 19.27
N ALA A 243 7.93 -22.02 19.69
CA ALA A 243 6.64 -22.08 20.35
C ALA A 243 6.68 -21.15 21.57
N GLY A 244 6.01 -20.00 21.50
CA GLY A 244 5.94 -19.03 22.60
C GLY A 244 6.26 -17.57 22.28
N ALA A 245 6.33 -17.14 21.01
CA ALA A 245 6.49 -15.71 20.67
C ALA A 245 5.18 -14.92 20.54
N ASP A 246 4.03 -15.57 20.75
CA ASP A 246 2.71 -14.94 20.83
C ASP A 246 2.21 -14.98 22.29
N ALA A 247 2.75 -14.08 23.11
CA ALA A 247 2.17 -13.65 24.38
C ALA A 247 2.40 -12.14 24.54
#